data_AF-A0AAV9J843-F1
#
_entry.id   AF-A0AAV9J843-F1
#
_cell.length_a   1.000
_cell.length_b   1.000
_cell.length_c   1.000
_cell.angle_alpha   90.00
_cell.angle_beta   90.00
_cell.angle_gamma   90.00
#
_symmetry.space_group_name_H-M   'P 1'
#
loop_
_entity.id
_entity.type
_entity.pdbx_description
1 polymer ?
#
loop_
_entity_poly.entity_id
_entity_poly.type
_entity_poly.pdbx_seq_one_letter_code
_entity_poly.pdbx_strand_id
1 'polypeptide(L)'
;MLQRTSRRFLPALPRRTNVVRTYAQSSHGAQNVSPANDPNPKQGHSPVHPTTTNAMKTSSEGSMDKVLQESPEDGEKRRVMQAPNREMVWSRSQKPRAEAMMGPRFEQTIMEDQPRPYAAIDLIHKQPVRWTKARSVSCDGGGGPLGHPRIFINVDKPQICMCNYCGLPFAHEGNRKYLESQPSTSYPLGPTGDPATLPESHVTGKTGSTEPYQSNTGLPLEQR
;
A
#
# COMPACT_ATOMS: atom_id res chain seq x y z
N MET A 1 64.17 -49.76 20.53
CA MET A 1 62.72 -49.63 20.76
C MET A 1 62.42 -48.17 21.03
N LEU A 2 61.62 -47.55 20.16
CA LEU A 2 61.43 -46.10 20.06
C LEU A 2 60.62 -45.52 21.23
N GLN A 3 61.14 -44.45 21.84
CA GLN A 3 60.40 -43.60 22.78
C GLN A 3 59.44 -42.69 22.00
N ARG A 4 58.13 -42.89 22.19
CA ARG A 4 57.08 -42.05 21.59
C ARG A 4 56.91 -40.76 22.40
N THR A 5 57.24 -39.63 21.78
CA THR A 5 56.94 -38.29 22.28
C THR A 5 55.46 -37.97 22.05
N SER A 6 54.73 -37.65 23.11
CA SER A 6 53.35 -37.16 23.02
C SER A 6 53.35 -35.66 22.74
N ARG A 7 52.98 -35.25 21.51
CA ARG A 7 52.63 -33.86 21.18
C ARG A 7 51.14 -33.66 21.38
N ARG A 8 50.75 -32.82 22.34
CA ARG A 8 49.37 -32.33 22.50
C ARG A 8 49.10 -31.31 21.38
N PHE A 9 48.17 -31.64 20.49
CA PHE A 9 47.62 -30.69 19.51
C PHE A 9 46.49 -29.90 20.18
N LEU A 10 46.62 -28.58 20.24
CA LEU A 10 45.51 -27.67 20.54
C LEU A 10 44.77 -27.36 19.23
N PRO A 11 43.42 -27.38 19.20
CA PRO A 11 42.69 -26.97 18.00
C PRO A 11 42.70 -25.43 17.89
N ALA A 12 43.22 -24.92 16.78
CA ALA A 12 43.10 -23.51 16.40
C ALA A 12 41.65 -23.23 15.97
N LEU A 13 40.92 -22.44 16.77
CA LEU A 13 39.61 -21.92 16.39
C LEU A 13 39.79 -20.85 15.29
N PRO A 14 39.14 -20.96 14.12
CA PRO A 14 39.14 -19.88 13.16
C PRO A 14 38.23 -18.75 13.66
N ARG A 15 38.82 -17.58 13.89
CA ARG A 15 38.11 -16.34 14.20
C ARG A 15 37.35 -15.90 12.95
N ARG A 16 36.09 -16.35 12.79
CA ARG A 16 35.19 -15.83 11.76
C ARG A 16 34.89 -14.36 12.08
N THR A 17 35.55 -13.45 11.38
CA THR A 17 35.14 -12.05 11.30
C THR A 17 33.83 -12.00 10.50
N ASN A 18 32.70 -11.98 11.19
CA ASN A 18 31.44 -11.61 10.56
C ASN A 18 31.52 -10.12 10.21
N VAL A 19 31.89 -9.82 8.96
CA VAL A 19 31.70 -8.50 8.39
C VAL A 19 30.19 -8.34 8.22
N VAL A 20 29.54 -7.69 9.19
CA VAL A 20 28.17 -7.24 9.05
C VAL A 20 28.19 -6.16 7.98
N ARG A 21 27.85 -6.55 6.74
CA ARG A 21 27.59 -5.60 5.67
C ARG A 21 26.31 -4.86 6.05
N THR A 22 26.46 -3.68 6.65
CA THR A 22 25.36 -2.75 6.84
C THR A 22 24.93 -2.26 5.46
N TYR A 23 23.90 -2.88 4.91
CA TYR A 23 23.18 -2.31 3.79
C TYR A 23 22.46 -1.07 4.32
N ALA A 24 23.10 0.10 4.17
CA ALA A 24 22.38 1.36 4.19
C ALA A 24 21.52 1.37 2.91
N GLN A 25 20.33 0.76 3.00
CA GLN A 25 19.28 1.01 2.03
C GLN A 25 18.78 2.42 2.30
N SER A 26 19.38 3.39 1.61
CA SER A 26 18.80 4.71 1.43
C SER A 26 17.52 4.54 0.63
N SER A 27 16.42 4.20 1.31
CA SER A 27 15.09 4.24 0.72
C SER A 27 14.67 5.70 0.61
N HIS A 28 15.13 6.38 -0.43
CA HIS A 28 14.51 7.62 -0.90
C HIS A 28 13.19 7.27 -1.59
N GLY A 29 12.25 6.73 -0.82
CA GLY A 29 10.84 6.69 -1.16
C GLY A 29 10.24 7.98 -0.63
N ALA A 30 9.77 8.85 -1.51
CA ALA A 30 8.99 10.02 -1.15
C ALA A 30 7.72 9.57 -0.41
N GLN A 31 7.81 9.47 0.91
CA GLN A 31 6.67 9.13 1.75
C GLN A 31 5.89 10.41 2.03
N ASN A 32 4.78 10.58 1.31
CA ASN A 32 3.68 11.41 1.77
C ASN A 32 2.90 10.54 2.77
N VAL A 33 3.32 10.60 4.05
CA VAL A 33 2.91 9.70 5.16
C VAL A 33 1.56 10.18 5.68
N SER A 34 0.49 9.95 4.92
CA SER A 34 -0.75 9.50 5.55
C SER A 34 -0.86 8.00 5.29
N PRO A 35 -0.12 7.15 6.03
CA PRO A 35 -0.31 5.73 5.94
C PRO A 35 -1.67 5.49 6.56
N ALA A 36 -2.62 5.04 5.73
CA ALA A 36 -3.71 4.29 6.30
C ALA A 36 -3.06 3.07 6.95
N ASN A 37 -2.98 3.09 8.30
CA ASN A 37 -2.72 1.93 9.13
C ASN A 37 -1.27 1.37 9.10
N ASP A 38 -0.27 2.19 9.45
CA ASP A 38 1.06 1.69 9.86
C ASP A 38 1.02 1.35 11.37
N PRO A 39 1.26 0.09 11.79
CA PRO A 39 1.28 -0.29 13.20
C PRO A 39 2.47 0.29 13.98
N ASN A 40 3.48 0.85 13.30
CA ASN A 40 4.61 1.52 13.94
C ASN A 40 4.96 2.84 13.23
N PRO A 41 4.13 3.89 13.38
CA PRO A 41 4.37 5.16 12.70
C PRO A 41 5.68 5.76 13.19
N LYS A 42 6.58 6.10 12.26
CA LYS A 42 7.77 6.87 12.60
C LYS A 42 7.35 8.25 13.06
N GLN A 43 7.80 8.65 14.26
CA GLN A 43 7.59 10.02 14.75
C GLN A 43 8.41 10.99 13.88
N GLY A 44 7.72 11.96 13.28
CA GLY A 44 8.37 13.11 12.66
C GLY A 44 9.12 13.89 13.73
N HIS A 45 10.38 14.24 13.46
CA HIS A 45 11.13 15.19 14.28
C HIS A 45 11.43 16.40 13.41
N SER A 46 11.10 17.60 13.89
CA SER A 46 11.50 18.82 13.21
C SER A 46 13.04 18.87 13.17
N PRO A 47 13.66 19.04 11.98
CA PRO A 47 15.11 19.12 11.86
C PRO A 47 15.66 20.45 12.41
N VAL A 48 14.81 21.38 12.82
CA VAL A 48 15.19 22.74 13.22
C VAL A 48 15.05 22.91 14.73
N HIS A 49 16.18 23.19 15.40
CA HIS A 49 16.18 23.57 16.81
C HIS A 49 15.59 24.99 16.98
N PRO A 50 14.74 25.26 18.00
CA PRO A 50 14.01 26.53 18.16
C PRO A 50 14.89 27.79 18.32
N THR A 51 16.21 27.62 18.44
CA THR A 51 17.18 28.70 18.68
C THR A 51 18.08 28.99 17.47
N THR A 52 17.93 28.27 16.36
CA THR A 52 18.77 28.48 15.17
C THR A 52 18.33 29.73 14.42
N THR A 53 19.18 30.76 14.46
CA THR A 53 18.97 32.00 13.68
C THR A 53 19.20 31.70 12.19
N ASN A 54 18.25 32.06 11.31
CA ASN A 54 18.22 31.80 9.86
C ASN A 54 17.82 30.38 9.40
N ALA A 55 17.23 29.55 10.26
CA ALA A 55 16.66 28.30 9.78
C ALA A 55 15.43 28.55 8.89
N MET A 56 15.31 27.77 7.81
CA MET A 56 14.10 27.78 6.99
C MET A 56 12.92 27.30 7.82
N LYS A 57 11.76 27.91 7.62
CA LYS A 57 10.52 27.50 8.28
C LYS A 57 10.19 26.07 7.89
N THR A 58 9.67 25.29 8.82
CA THR A 58 9.14 23.96 8.57
C THR A 58 7.63 24.04 8.40
N SER A 59 7.04 23.25 7.49
CA SER A 59 5.59 23.12 7.43
C SER A 59 5.11 22.08 8.43
N SER A 60 4.22 22.49 9.34
CA SER A 60 3.53 21.56 10.24
C SER A 60 2.48 20.71 9.48
N GLU A 61 1.98 21.22 8.36
CA GLU A 61 0.93 20.60 7.55
C GLU A 61 1.52 20.11 6.22
N GLY A 62 1.13 18.90 5.78
CA GLY A 62 1.58 18.31 4.52
C GLY A 62 2.97 17.67 4.60
N SER A 63 4.04 18.47 4.58
CA SER A 63 5.44 17.99 4.58
C SER A 63 5.92 17.41 5.93
N MET A 64 5.08 17.44 6.97
CA MET A 64 5.30 16.81 8.28
C MET A 64 6.62 17.26 8.94
N ASP A 65 6.71 18.54 9.27
CA ASP A 65 7.84 19.21 9.90
C ASP A 65 9.13 19.25 9.07
N LYS A 66 9.05 18.93 7.77
CA LYS A 66 10.15 19.20 6.83
C LYS A 66 10.19 20.68 6.46
N VAL A 67 11.31 21.06 5.83
CA VAL A 67 11.53 22.42 5.32
C VAL A 67 10.43 22.81 4.33
N LEU A 68 9.91 24.03 4.47
CA LEU A 68 8.90 24.68 3.61
C LEU A 68 9.54 25.13 2.28
N GLN A 69 10.17 24.20 1.57
CA GLN A 69 10.75 24.43 0.25
C GLN A 69 10.71 23.11 -0.52
N GLU A 70 10.14 23.15 -1.73
CA GLU A 70 10.12 22.00 -2.62
C GLU A 70 11.23 22.03 -3.66
N SER A 71 11.60 20.85 -4.16
CA SER A 71 12.40 20.76 -5.38
C SER A 71 11.49 21.05 -6.59
N PRO A 72 11.93 21.85 -7.58
CA PRO A 72 11.15 22.11 -8.78
C PRO A 72 10.76 20.83 -9.54
N GLU A 73 11.64 19.83 -9.55
CA GLU A 73 11.43 18.56 -10.25
C GLU A 73 10.34 17.71 -9.57
N ASP A 74 10.36 17.62 -8.23
CA ASP A 74 9.32 16.88 -7.50
C ASP A 74 7.97 17.62 -7.58
N GLY A 75 8.00 18.95 -7.58
CA GLY A 75 6.80 19.80 -7.70
C GLY A 75 6.12 19.59 -9.03
N GLU A 76 6.88 19.62 -10.12
CA GLU A 76 6.38 19.37 -11.46
C GLU A 76 5.81 17.95 -11.60
N LYS A 77 6.53 16.93 -11.07
CA LYS A 77 6.03 15.56 -11.05
C LYS A 77 4.70 15.43 -10.31
N ARG A 78 4.55 16.10 -9.16
CA ARG A 78 3.32 16.11 -8.36
C ARG A 78 2.20 16.91 -9.01
N ARG A 79 2.53 17.92 -9.81
CA ARG A 79 1.58 18.71 -10.61
C ARG A 79 1.02 17.90 -11.79
N VAL A 80 1.86 17.10 -12.44
CA VAL A 80 1.47 16.33 -13.63
C VAL A 80 0.72 15.05 -13.27
N MET A 81 1.20 14.25 -12.31
CA MET A 81 0.60 12.97 -11.96
C MET A 81 -0.77 13.14 -11.29
N GLN A 82 -1.82 12.50 -11.82
CA GLN A 82 -3.19 12.61 -11.30
C GLN A 82 -3.31 12.19 -9.82
N ALA A 83 -2.61 11.12 -9.42
CA ALA A 83 -2.53 10.59 -8.07
C ALA A 83 -1.12 10.02 -7.80
N PRO A 84 -0.72 9.74 -6.55
CA PRO A 84 0.59 9.20 -6.23
C PRO A 84 0.88 7.85 -6.90
N ASN A 85 -0.17 7.04 -7.12
CA ASN A 85 -0.11 5.73 -7.75
C ASN A 85 -0.55 5.72 -9.21
N ARG A 86 -1.05 6.84 -9.75
CA ARG A 86 -1.65 6.90 -11.09
C ARG A 86 -1.33 8.20 -11.81
N GLU A 87 -0.82 8.09 -13.02
CA GLU A 87 -0.52 9.27 -13.85
C GLU A 87 -1.76 9.80 -14.57
N MET A 88 -2.54 8.90 -15.19
CA MET A 88 -3.65 9.25 -16.08
C MET A 88 -5.01 9.37 -15.37
N VAL A 89 -5.95 10.07 -16.03
CA VAL A 89 -7.35 10.14 -15.60
C VAL A 89 -8.06 8.78 -15.68
N TRP A 90 -9.18 8.64 -14.97
CA TRP A 90 -9.99 7.41 -14.92
C TRP A 90 -11.48 7.66 -15.17
N SER A 91 -11.86 8.88 -15.52
CA SER A 91 -13.22 9.23 -15.96
C SER A 91 -13.16 10.20 -17.12
N ARG A 92 -14.11 10.08 -18.06
CA ARG A 92 -14.19 10.92 -19.26
C ARG A 92 -14.34 12.40 -18.95
N SER A 93 -15.02 12.76 -17.87
CA SER A 93 -15.24 14.15 -17.46
C SER A 93 -14.15 14.69 -16.52
N GLN A 94 -13.18 13.86 -16.15
CA GLN A 94 -12.11 14.26 -15.24
C GLN A 94 -11.05 15.06 -16.00
N LYS A 95 -10.70 16.25 -15.48
CA LYS A 95 -9.60 17.04 -16.03
C LYS A 95 -8.23 16.48 -15.59
N PRO A 96 -7.24 16.39 -16.49
CA PRO A 96 -5.86 16.08 -16.12
C PRO A 96 -5.32 17.09 -15.10
N ARG A 97 -4.56 16.60 -14.12
CA ARG A 97 -4.03 17.45 -13.04
C ARG A 97 -3.08 18.52 -13.57
N ALA A 98 -2.28 18.20 -14.58
CA ALA A 98 -1.39 19.13 -15.25
C ALA A 98 -2.11 20.40 -15.75
N GLU A 99 -3.37 20.29 -16.16
CA GLU A 99 -4.20 21.43 -16.59
C GLU A 99 -4.94 22.08 -15.42
N ALA A 100 -5.40 21.27 -14.45
CA ALA A 100 -6.18 21.74 -13.31
C ALA A 100 -5.36 22.55 -12.30
N MET A 101 -4.07 22.23 -12.17
CA MET A 101 -3.12 22.86 -11.24
C MET A 101 -2.28 23.94 -11.93
N MET A 102 -2.90 24.71 -12.84
CA MET A 102 -2.28 25.87 -13.50
C MET A 102 -2.98 27.17 -13.11
N GLY A 103 -2.26 28.28 -13.23
CA GLY A 103 -2.77 29.62 -13.06
C GLY A 103 -2.30 30.32 -11.78
N PRO A 104 -2.71 31.59 -11.59
CA PRO A 104 -2.15 32.46 -10.56
C PRO A 104 -2.28 31.94 -9.12
N ARG A 105 -3.26 31.06 -8.87
CA ARG A 105 -3.45 30.45 -7.54
C ARG A 105 -2.37 29.43 -7.17
N PHE A 106 -1.67 28.86 -8.15
CA PHE A 106 -0.70 27.78 -7.92
C PHE A 106 0.77 28.20 -8.11
N GLU A 107 1.05 29.44 -8.53
CA GLU A 107 2.42 29.90 -8.86
C GLU A 107 3.36 29.96 -7.65
N GLN A 108 2.85 30.33 -6.48
CA GLN A 108 3.58 30.36 -5.21
C GLN A 108 3.08 29.31 -4.22
N THR A 109 2.46 28.25 -4.73
CA THR A 109 1.94 27.15 -3.91
C THR A 109 2.92 25.99 -3.92
N ILE A 110 3.26 25.49 -2.73
CA ILE A 110 4.06 24.27 -2.57
C ILE A 110 3.19 23.06 -2.88
N MET A 111 3.55 22.31 -3.91
CA MET A 111 2.72 21.20 -4.40
C MET A 111 2.68 20.00 -3.44
N GLU A 112 3.60 19.88 -2.47
CA GLU A 112 3.65 18.76 -1.50
C GLU A 112 2.48 18.82 -0.54
N ASP A 113 2.16 20.03 -0.11
CA ASP A 113 1.17 20.30 0.92
C ASP A 113 -0.25 20.30 0.33
N GLN A 114 -0.38 20.25 -1.00
CA GLN A 114 -1.67 20.17 -1.67
C GLN A 114 -2.27 18.76 -1.54
N PRO A 115 -3.59 18.63 -1.27
CA PRO A 115 -4.25 17.33 -1.16
C PRO A 115 -4.06 16.47 -2.41
N ARG A 116 -3.54 15.26 -2.21
CA ARG A 116 -3.28 14.29 -3.28
C ARG A 116 -3.48 12.85 -2.79
N PRO A 117 -4.74 12.42 -2.62
CA PRO A 117 -5.04 11.06 -2.16
C PRO A 117 -4.69 10.01 -3.23
N TYR A 118 -4.54 8.77 -2.78
CA TYR A 118 -4.36 7.62 -3.68
C TYR A 118 -5.61 7.37 -4.53
N ALA A 119 -5.40 7.00 -5.79
CA ALA A 119 -6.48 6.58 -6.67
C ALA A 119 -6.98 5.20 -6.25
N ALA A 120 -8.22 5.12 -5.79
CA ALA A 120 -8.84 3.87 -5.32
C ALA A 120 -8.92 2.78 -6.39
N ILE A 121 -9.00 3.16 -7.67
CA ILE A 121 -9.03 2.23 -8.81
C ILE A 121 -7.80 1.31 -8.82
N ASP A 122 -6.59 1.84 -8.69
CA ASP A 122 -5.40 0.97 -8.71
C ASP A 122 -5.20 0.26 -7.36
N LEU A 123 -5.81 0.72 -6.27
CA LEU A 123 -5.78 0.02 -4.98
C LEU A 123 -6.69 -1.21 -4.98
N ILE A 124 -7.89 -1.11 -5.55
CA ILE A 124 -8.81 -2.26 -5.61
C ILE A 124 -8.30 -3.34 -6.57
N HIS A 125 -7.62 -2.95 -7.65
CA HIS A 125 -6.99 -3.89 -8.59
C HIS A 125 -5.80 -4.66 -8.00
N LYS A 126 -5.29 -4.28 -6.82
CA LYS A 126 -4.30 -5.07 -6.08
C LYS A 126 -4.95 -6.18 -5.25
N GLN A 127 -6.24 -6.06 -4.92
CA GLN A 127 -6.91 -7.07 -4.09
C GLN A 127 -7.07 -8.38 -4.87
N PRO A 128 -6.74 -9.53 -4.25
CA PRO A 128 -6.88 -10.82 -4.89
C PRO A 128 -8.34 -11.24 -5.05
N VAL A 129 -8.61 -12.06 -6.07
CA VAL A 129 -9.92 -12.68 -6.29
C VAL A 129 -10.26 -13.60 -5.12
N ARG A 130 -11.45 -13.40 -4.54
CA ARG A 130 -12.02 -14.24 -3.48
C ARG A 130 -12.76 -15.42 -4.11
N TRP A 131 -12.18 -16.61 -3.95
CA TRP A 131 -12.75 -17.85 -4.49
C TRP A 131 -13.86 -18.39 -3.59
N THR A 132 -14.95 -18.86 -4.20
CA THR A 132 -16.06 -19.48 -3.49
C THR A 132 -16.54 -20.76 -4.18
N LYS A 133 -17.11 -21.67 -3.39
CA LYS A 133 -17.77 -22.91 -3.85
C LYS A 133 -19.28 -22.73 -4.06
N ALA A 134 -19.83 -21.60 -3.62
CA ALA A 134 -21.25 -21.32 -3.74
C ALA A 134 -21.55 -20.55 -5.03
N ARG A 135 -22.71 -20.81 -5.65
CA ARG A 135 -23.23 -20.06 -6.80
C ARG A 135 -23.45 -18.56 -6.55
N SER A 136 -23.66 -18.18 -5.30
CA SER A 136 -23.93 -16.81 -4.89
C SER A 136 -23.13 -16.43 -3.65
N VAL A 137 -22.57 -15.22 -3.65
CA VAL A 137 -21.82 -14.66 -2.53
C VAL A 137 -22.61 -13.51 -1.91
N SER A 138 -22.70 -13.48 -0.58
CA SER A 138 -23.16 -12.30 0.16
C SER A 138 -21.97 -11.38 0.43
N CYS A 139 -22.11 -10.09 0.11
CA CYS A 139 -21.14 -9.05 0.40
C CYS A 139 -21.79 -7.89 1.15
N ASP A 140 -21.27 -7.54 2.33
CA ASP A 140 -21.64 -6.34 3.09
C ASP A 140 -20.45 -5.39 3.36
N GLY A 141 -19.29 -5.66 2.76
CA GLY A 141 -18.09 -4.84 2.94
C GLY A 141 -17.33 -5.11 4.24
N GLY A 142 -17.79 -6.03 5.09
CA GLY A 142 -17.17 -6.35 6.37
C GLY A 142 -17.51 -5.36 7.48
N GLY A 143 -17.24 -5.74 8.75
CA GLY A 143 -17.53 -4.88 9.90
C GLY A 143 -19.02 -4.63 10.17
N GLY A 144 -19.92 -5.44 9.59
CA GLY A 144 -21.36 -5.38 9.81
C GLY A 144 -21.97 -4.03 9.37
N PRO A 145 -22.50 -3.21 10.31
CA PRO A 145 -23.13 -1.94 9.97
C PRO A 145 -22.14 -0.86 9.47
N LEU A 146 -20.83 -1.05 9.64
CA LEU A 146 -19.81 -0.10 9.17
C LEU A 146 -19.46 -0.27 7.68
N GLY A 147 -19.96 -1.34 7.05
CA GLY A 147 -19.83 -1.59 5.62
C GLY A 147 -20.96 -0.98 4.79
N HIS A 148 -21.34 -1.66 3.71
CA HIS A 148 -22.44 -1.27 2.82
C HIS A 148 -23.64 -2.21 2.97
N PRO A 149 -24.82 -1.86 2.41
CA PRO A 149 -25.97 -2.75 2.42
C PRO A 149 -25.61 -4.12 1.83
N ARG A 150 -26.01 -5.19 2.52
CA ARG A 150 -25.73 -6.56 2.09
C ARG A 150 -26.33 -6.81 0.71
N ILE A 151 -25.49 -7.18 -0.24
CA ILE A 151 -25.89 -7.62 -1.58
C ILE A 151 -25.53 -9.08 -1.82
N PHE A 152 -26.21 -9.69 -2.78
CA PHE A 152 -25.91 -11.04 -3.24
C PHE A 152 -25.44 -10.98 -4.69
N ILE A 153 -24.23 -11.49 -4.92
CA ILE A 153 -23.53 -11.46 -6.22
C ILE A 153 -23.58 -12.87 -6.80
N ASN A 154 -24.03 -13.01 -8.05
CA ASN A 154 -23.99 -14.28 -8.77
C ASN A 154 -22.59 -14.51 -9.35
N VAL A 155 -21.98 -15.68 -9.07
CA VAL A 155 -20.64 -16.06 -9.52
C VAL A 155 -20.65 -17.28 -10.46
N ASP A 156 -21.82 -17.72 -10.93
CA ASP A 156 -21.95 -18.88 -11.82
C ASP A 156 -21.21 -18.71 -13.16
N LYS A 157 -21.16 -17.47 -13.66
CA LYS A 157 -20.51 -17.14 -14.93
C LYS A 157 -18.99 -17.34 -14.84
N PRO A 158 -18.32 -17.75 -15.93
CA PRO A 158 -16.87 -17.93 -15.98
C PRO A 158 -16.14 -16.57 -16.10
N GLN A 159 -16.41 -15.66 -15.18
CA GLN A 159 -15.85 -14.32 -15.13
C GLN A 159 -15.64 -13.92 -13.66
N ILE A 160 -14.80 -12.91 -13.45
CA ILE A 160 -14.66 -12.29 -12.13
C ILE A 160 -15.87 -11.37 -11.92
N CYS A 161 -16.65 -11.63 -10.89
CA CYS A 161 -17.81 -10.83 -10.52
C CYS A 161 -17.46 -9.92 -9.35
N MET A 162 -17.50 -8.61 -9.57
CA MET A 162 -17.18 -7.62 -8.54
C MET A 162 -18.41 -7.17 -7.74
N CYS A 163 -18.20 -6.80 -6.48
CA CYS A 163 -19.18 -6.08 -5.69
C CYS A 163 -19.37 -4.65 -6.22
N ASN A 164 -20.60 -4.19 -6.40
CA ASN A 164 -20.90 -2.84 -6.89
C ASN A 164 -20.61 -1.72 -5.88
N TYR A 165 -20.41 -2.06 -4.60
CA TYR A 165 -20.07 -1.09 -3.56
C TYR A 165 -18.56 -1.05 -3.31
N CYS A 166 -17.98 -2.10 -2.73
CA CYS A 166 -16.55 -2.14 -2.42
C CYS A 166 -15.63 -2.42 -3.62
N GLY A 167 -16.15 -2.91 -4.75
CA GLY A 167 -15.33 -3.35 -5.88
C GLY A 167 -14.60 -4.68 -5.67
N LEU A 168 -14.80 -5.36 -4.53
CA LEU A 168 -14.11 -6.62 -4.23
C LEU A 168 -14.44 -7.70 -5.27
N PRO A 169 -13.41 -8.39 -5.82
CA PRO A 169 -13.60 -9.41 -6.83
C PRO A 169 -13.93 -10.79 -6.23
N PHE A 170 -14.98 -11.44 -6.76
CA PHE A 170 -15.37 -12.82 -6.43
C PHE A 170 -15.39 -13.70 -7.68
N ALA A 171 -15.07 -14.97 -7.53
CA ALA A 171 -15.20 -15.95 -8.60
C ALA A 171 -15.51 -17.35 -8.05
N HIS A 172 -16.21 -18.16 -8.86
CA HIS A 172 -16.50 -19.54 -8.51
C HIS A 172 -15.28 -20.44 -8.78
N GLU A 173 -14.95 -21.33 -7.83
CA GLU A 173 -13.81 -22.25 -7.93
C GLU A 173 -13.87 -23.14 -9.19
N GLY A 174 -15.08 -23.54 -9.61
CA GLY A 174 -15.27 -24.34 -10.83
C GLY A 174 -14.79 -23.64 -12.11
N ASN A 175 -14.77 -22.31 -12.12
CA ASN A 175 -14.34 -21.50 -13.26
C ASN A 175 -12.85 -21.11 -13.20
N ARG A 176 -12.12 -21.55 -12.16
CA ARG A 176 -10.73 -21.17 -11.92
C ARG A 176 -9.79 -21.50 -13.08
N LYS A 177 -9.89 -22.72 -13.64
CA LYS A 177 -9.06 -23.16 -14.77
C LYS A 177 -9.27 -22.28 -16.01
N TYR A 178 -10.50 -21.83 -16.25
CA TYR A 178 -10.82 -20.94 -17.35
C TYR A 178 -10.21 -19.56 -17.12
N LEU A 179 -10.35 -19.00 -15.91
CA LEU A 179 -9.78 -17.69 -15.58
C LEU A 179 -8.24 -17.69 -15.61
N GLU A 180 -7.60 -18.77 -15.18
CA GLU A 180 -6.14 -18.97 -15.26
C GLU A 180 -5.66 -19.13 -16.72
N SER A 181 -6.52 -19.61 -17.62
CA SER A 181 -6.18 -19.74 -19.04
C SER A 181 -6.22 -18.41 -19.82
N GLN A 182 -6.82 -17.36 -19.25
CA GLN A 182 -6.89 -16.06 -19.90
C GLN A 182 -5.50 -15.39 -19.91
N PRO A 183 -5.13 -14.70 -21.00
CA PRO A 183 -3.80 -14.07 -21.12
C PRO A 183 -3.58 -12.95 -20.10
N SER A 184 -4.65 -12.30 -19.67
CA SER A 184 -4.63 -11.31 -18.60
C SER A 184 -6.00 -11.27 -17.91
N THR A 185 -6.00 -10.98 -16.62
CA THR A 185 -7.22 -10.82 -15.82
C THR A 185 -7.21 -9.45 -15.15
N SER A 186 -8.40 -8.88 -14.91
CA SER A 186 -8.52 -7.54 -14.32
C SER A 186 -8.06 -7.48 -12.86
N TYR A 187 -8.10 -8.61 -12.13
CA TYR A 187 -7.68 -8.72 -10.73
C TYR A 187 -6.72 -9.89 -10.56
N PRO A 188 -5.75 -9.81 -9.64
CA PRO A 188 -4.84 -10.92 -9.38
C PRO A 188 -5.60 -12.14 -8.84
N LEU A 189 -5.36 -13.31 -9.44
CA LEU A 189 -6.06 -14.55 -9.07
C LEU A 189 -5.63 -15.11 -7.71
N GLY A 190 -4.50 -14.65 -7.17
CA GLY A 190 -3.96 -15.02 -5.87
C GLY A 190 -3.23 -13.85 -5.20
N PRO A 191 -2.80 -14.02 -3.93
CA PRO A 191 -2.16 -12.95 -3.17
C PRO A 191 -0.85 -12.49 -3.82
N THR A 192 -0.72 -11.18 -4.05
CA THR A 192 0.49 -10.56 -4.66
C THR A 192 1.54 -10.17 -3.62
N GLY A 193 1.17 -10.10 -2.32
CA GLY A 193 2.06 -9.65 -1.24
C GLY A 193 2.20 -8.13 -1.15
N ASP A 194 1.34 -7.38 -1.83
CA ASP A 194 1.30 -5.93 -1.78
C ASP A 194 0.88 -5.43 -0.38
N PRO A 195 1.52 -4.39 0.18
CA PRO A 195 1.16 -3.87 1.50
C PRO A 195 -0.25 -3.28 1.56
N ALA A 196 -0.85 -2.95 0.42
CA ALA A 196 -2.24 -2.50 0.33
C ALA A 196 -3.26 -3.66 0.34
N THR A 197 -2.81 -4.90 0.23
CA THR A 197 -3.69 -6.08 0.23
C THR A 197 -4.04 -6.50 1.64
N LEU A 198 -5.28 -6.99 1.80
CA LEU A 198 -5.68 -7.60 3.05
C LEU A 198 -4.84 -8.87 3.32
N PRO A 199 -4.54 -9.17 4.59
CA PRO A 199 -3.87 -10.41 4.93
C PRO A 199 -4.69 -11.60 4.43
N GLU A 200 -4.03 -12.66 3.96
CA GLU A 200 -4.69 -13.82 3.35
C GLU A 200 -5.74 -14.46 4.26
N SER A 201 -5.53 -14.41 5.59
CA SER A 201 -6.50 -14.88 6.58
C SER A 201 -7.86 -14.17 6.52
N HIS A 202 -7.91 -12.94 6.00
CA HIS A 202 -9.12 -12.14 5.84
C HIS A 202 -9.73 -12.29 4.43
N VAL A 203 -9.10 -13.05 3.54
CA VAL A 203 -9.53 -13.29 2.15
C VAL A 203 -10.31 -14.60 2.09
N THR A 204 -11.58 -14.56 2.49
CA THR A 204 -12.49 -15.72 2.44
C THR A 204 -13.48 -15.63 1.28
N GLY A 205 -14.12 -16.74 0.91
CA GLY A 205 -15.13 -16.78 -0.16
C GLY A 205 -16.46 -16.07 0.16
N LYS A 206 -16.55 -15.31 1.26
CA LYS A 206 -17.70 -14.48 1.67
C LYS A 206 -17.21 -13.16 2.28
N THR A 207 -18.03 -12.13 2.24
CA THR A 207 -17.81 -10.90 3.01
C THR A 207 -19.09 -10.63 3.80
N GLY A 208 -19.11 -11.06 5.05
CA GLY A 208 -20.28 -10.97 5.92
C GLY A 208 -19.96 -10.23 7.22
N SER A 209 -21.00 -9.89 7.98
CA SER A 209 -20.91 -9.30 9.32
C SER A 209 -20.09 -10.11 10.34
N THR A 210 -19.80 -11.38 10.05
CA THR A 210 -18.94 -12.25 10.84
C THR A 210 -17.47 -12.23 10.42
N GLU A 211 -17.13 -11.60 9.30
CA GLU A 211 -15.74 -11.41 8.90
C GLU A 211 -15.08 -10.35 9.77
N PRO A 212 -13.80 -10.55 10.17
CA PRO A 212 -13.04 -9.52 10.86
C PRO A 212 -12.95 -8.26 10.00
N TYR A 213 -12.74 -7.12 10.65
CA TYR A 213 -12.57 -5.85 9.96
C TYR A 213 -11.57 -5.98 8.80
N GLN A 214 -11.90 -5.38 7.67
CA GLN A 214 -11.06 -5.35 6.48
C GLN A 214 -9.89 -4.37 6.68
N SER A 215 -9.07 -4.62 7.69
CA SER A 215 -7.85 -3.87 7.99
C SER A 215 -6.67 -4.82 8.05
N ASN A 216 -5.50 -4.33 7.65
CA ASN A 216 -4.27 -5.14 7.68
C ASN A 216 -3.82 -5.50 9.09
N THR A 217 -4.30 -4.76 10.10
CA THR A 217 -3.99 -4.95 11.51
C THR A 217 -5.04 -5.78 12.24
N GLY A 218 -6.18 -6.09 11.60
CA GLY A 218 -7.34 -6.74 12.22
C GLY A 218 -8.06 -5.92 13.28
N LEU A 219 -7.57 -4.72 13.59
CA LEU A 219 -8.21 -3.74 14.47
C LEU A 219 -9.19 -2.88 13.67
N PRO A 220 -10.23 -2.29 14.31
CA PRO A 220 -11.06 -1.30 13.67
C PRO A 220 -10.19 -0.18 13.09
N LEU A 221 -10.46 0.25 11.85
CA LEU A 221 -9.86 1.48 11.33
C LEU A 221 -10.41 2.63 12.17
N GLU A 222 -9.55 3.29 12.94
CA GLU A 222 -9.94 4.51 13.66
C GLU A 222 -10.43 5.54 12.64
N GLN A 223 -11.66 6.01 12.81
CA GLN A 223 -12.15 7.20 12.11
C GLN A 223 -11.39 8.38 12.69
N ARG A 224 -10.40 8.89 11.96
CA ARG A 224 -9.78 10.19 12.25
C ARG A 224 -10.74 11.31 11.92
#